data_AF-A0A956YXB6-F1
#
_entry.id   AF-A0A956YXB6-F1
#
_cell.length_a   1.000
_cell.length_b   1.000
_cell.length_c   1.000
_cell.angle_alpha   90.00
_cell.angle_beta   90.00
_cell.angle_gamma   90.00
#
_symmetry.space_group_name_H-M   'P 1'
#
loop_
_entity.id
_entity.type
_entity.pdbx_description
1 polymer ?
#
loop_
_entity_poly.entity_id
_entity_poly.type
_entity_poly.pdbx_seq_one_letter_code
_entity_poly.pdbx_strand_id
1 'polypeptide(L)'
;RALMVGSEPQVVKLKNIQHLYTPVRATLKTSAHVLQFVERMHPTPALGGDPQAAAVASIAQIEPLARGWYGAPVGWLDGVGGGEFAVAIRSAVALGERVRLYAGAGIVGDSVPAKEWDETALKFKPLLGALGLTGTRHSVLGAQSAREVLSSEF
;
A
#
# COMPACT_ATOMS: atom_id res chain seq x y z
N ARG A 1 -9.35 20.60 23.82
CA ARG A 1 -8.22 19.72 23.40
C ARG A 1 -8.78 18.32 23.25
N ALA A 2 -8.57 17.66 22.11
CA ALA A 2 -9.14 16.34 21.89
C ALA A 2 -8.34 15.57 20.84
N LEU A 3 -7.95 14.33 21.19
CA LEU A 3 -7.86 13.25 20.23
C LEU A 3 -9.29 12.72 20.06
N MET A 4 -9.79 12.74 18.84
CA MET A 4 -11.10 12.21 18.51
C MET A 4 -10.91 10.98 17.64
N VAL A 5 -11.39 9.85 18.11
CA VAL A 5 -11.48 8.61 17.35
C VAL A 5 -12.95 8.40 17.04
N GLY A 6 -13.29 8.10 15.79
CA GLY A 6 -14.66 7.72 15.43
C GLY A 6 -15.13 6.55 16.30
N SER A 7 -16.33 6.65 16.87
CA SER A 7 -16.91 5.59 17.71
C SER A 7 -17.17 4.30 16.93
N GLU A 8 -17.38 4.40 15.63
CA GLU A 8 -17.66 3.28 14.73
C GLU A 8 -16.91 3.46 13.39
N PRO A 9 -16.55 2.36 12.71
CA PRO A 9 -16.06 2.40 11.34
C PRO A 9 -17.12 2.95 10.38
N GLN A 10 -16.68 3.70 9.37
CA GLN A 10 -17.49 4.27 8.32
C GLN A 10 -17.18 3.58 6.98
N VAL A 11 -18.18 3.49 6.09
CA VAL A 11 -17.99 2.90 4.75
C VAL A 11 -17.55 3.97 3.75
N VAL A 12 -16.42 3.76 3.10
CA VAL A 12 -15.99 4.50 1.91
C VAL A 12 -16.26 3.64 0.68
N LYS A 13 -17.12 4.15 -0.20
CA LYS A 13 -17.42 3.49 -1.48
C LYS A 13 -16.50 4.04 -2.57
N LEU A 14 -15.66 3.18 -3.13
CA LEU A 14 -14.88 3.46 -4.34
C LEU A 14 -15.55 2.77 -5.54
N LYS A 15 -15.11 3.11 -6.76
CA LYS A 15 -15.68 2.59 -8.01
C LYS A 15 -15.81 1.06 -8.05
N ASN A 16 -14.83 0.34 -7.50
CA ASN A 16 -14.71 -1.12 -7.64
C ASN A 16 -14.69 -1.88 -6.29
N ILE A 17 -14.66 -1.18 -5.15
CA ILE A 17 -14.51 -1.80 -3.82
C ILE A 17 -14.98 -0.84 -2.73
N GLN A 18 -15.39 -1.38 -1.58
CA GLN A 18 -15.74 -0.60 -0.40
C GLN A 18 -14.72 -0.86 0.71
N HIS A 19 -14.44 0.16 1.52
CA HIS A 19 -13.55 0.07 2.67
C HIS A 19 -14.27 0.50 3.93
N LEU A 20 -13.97 -0.16 5.04
CA LEU A 20 -14.28 0.36 6.37
C LEU A 20 -13.08 1.19 6.85
N TYR A 21 -13.33 2.40 7.35
CA TYR A 21 -12.30 3.24 7.94
C TYR A 21 -12.82 3.93 9.20
N THR A 22 -11.95 4.13 10.19
CA THR A 22 -12.27 4.88 11.40
C THR A 22 -11.45 6.17 11.39
N PRO A 23 -12.08 7.37 11.31
CA PRO A 23 -11.34 8.61 11.31
C PRO A 23 -10.73 8.90 12.68
N VAL A 24 -9.44 9.26 12.68
CA VAL A 24 -8.73 9.74 13.88
C VAL A 24 -8.26 11.16 13.62
N ARG A 25 -8.60 12.10 14.52
CA ARG A 25 -8.27 13.53 14.40
C ARG A 25 -7.71 14.04 15.72
N ALA A 26 -6.74 14.94 15.67
CA ALA A 26 -6.19 15.58 16.87
C ALA A 26 -5.80 17.03 16.59
N THR A 27 -5.92 17.87 17.62
CA THR A 27 -5.32 19.22 17.62
C THR A 27 -4.00 19.19 18.39
N LEU A 28 -2.91 19.59 17.75
CA LEU A 28 -1.58 19.57 18.34
C LEU A 28 -1.45 20.59 19.49
N LYS A 29 -0.67 20.24 20.53
CA LYS A 29 -0.39 21.14 21.65
C LYS A 29 0.61 22.24 21.27
N THR A 30 1.53 21.90 20.39
CA THR A 30 2.57 22.76 19.82
C THR A 30 2.64 22.47 18.33
N SER A 31 3.01 23.46 17.53
CA SER A 31 3.28 23.23 16.10
C SER A 31 4.34 22.15 15.94
N ALA A 32 4.12 21.24 14.99
CA ALA A 32 5.07 20.21 14.63
C ALA A 32 5.06 20.05 13.12
N HIS A 33 6.22 19.73 12.56
CA HIS A 33 6.36 19.53 11.12
C HIS A 33 5.70 18.20 10.71
N VAL A 34 4.96 18.20 9.60
CA VAL A 34 4.22 17.02 9.09
C VAL A 34 5.10 15.77 8.98
N LEU A 35 6.36 15.93 8.57
CA LEU A 35 7.33 14.83 8.44
C LEU A 35 7.62 14.10 9.76
N GLN A 36 7.49 14.75 10.91
CA GLN A 36 7.65 14.08 12.21
C GLN A 36 6.53 13.06 12.45
N PHE A 37 5.33 13.29 11.91
CA PHE A 37 4.24 12.32 11.95
C PHE A 37 4.45 11.22 10.93
N VAL A 38 4.89 11.56 9.73
CA VAL A 38 5.21 10.56 8.69
C VAL A 38 6.24 9.56 9.19
N GLU A 39 7.34 10.02 9.79
CA GLU A 39 8.40 9.18 10.36
C GLU A 39 7.88 8.23 11.45
N ARG A 40 6.98 8.71 12.32
CA ARG A 40 6.44 7.90 13.43
C ARG A 40 5.35 6.92 13.02
N MET A 41 4.59 7.26 11.98
CA MET A 41 3.41 6.50 11.55
C MET A 41 3.73 5.51 10.43
N HIS A 42 4.85 5.69 9.73
CA HIS A 42 5.31 4.79 8.68
C HIS A 42 6.21 3.69 9.26
N PRO A 43 6.07 2.42 8.83
CA PRO A 43 5.05 1.90 7.91
C PRO A 43 3.68 1.75 8.59
N THR A 44 2.60 2.06 7.87
CA THR A 44 1.25 1.87 8.42
C THR A 44 0.97 0.38 8.68
N PRO A 45 0.16 0.01 9.69
CA PRO A 45 -0.19 -1.40 9.96
C PRO A 45 -0.74 -2.15 8.74
N ALA A 46 -1.44 -1.47 7.83
CA ALA A 46 -1.95 -2.08 6.60
C ALA A 46 -0.86 -2.65 5.66
N LEU A 47 0.38 -2.17 5.77
CA LEU A 47 1.51 -2.58 4.91
C LEU A 47 2.68 -3.14 5.73
N GLY A 48 2.79 -2.77 7.01
CA GLY A 48 3.82 -3.21 7.94
C GLY A 48 3.33 -4.27 8.93
N GLY A 49 2.05 -4.63 8.94
CA GLY A 49 1.44 -5.59 9.85
C GLY A 49 1.42 -5.16 11.32
N ASP A 50 0.98 -6.08 12.18
CA ASP A 50 1.01 -5.95 13.64
C ASP A 50 1.33 -7.32 14.26
N PRO A 51 2.34 -7.45 15.15
CA PRO A 51 3.32 -6.43 15.55
C PRO A 51 4.24 -6.00 14.39
N GLN A 52 4.40 -4.68 14.22
CA GLN A 52 5.05 -4.08 13.04
C GLN A 52 6.48 -4.62 12.78
N ALA A 53 7.33 -4.70 13.80
CA ALA A 53 8.72 -5.13 13.62
C ALA A 53 8.83 -6.58 13.10
N ALA A 54 8.02 -7.49 13.64
CA ALA A 54 8.00 -8.89 13.23
C ALA A 54 7.43 -9.06 11.82
N ALA A 55 6.36 -8.32 11.50
CA ALA A 55 5.74 -8.37 10.19
C ALA A 55 6.63 -7.77 9.10
N VAL A 56 7.27 -6.62 9.33
CA VAL A 56 8.25 -6.04 8.39
C VAL A 56 9.44 -6.97 8.14
N ALA A 57 9.97 -7.62 9.19
CA ALA A 57 11.04 -8.60 9.04
C ALA A 57 10.60 -9.82 8.19
N SER A 58 9.38 -10.33 8.44
CA SER A 58 8.83 -11.46 7.68
C SER A 58 8.59 -11.10 6.22
N ILE A 59 8.04 -9.92 5.95
CA ILE A 59 7.85 -9.36 4.60
C ILE A 59 9.18 -9.34 3.85
N ALA A 60 10.25 -8.83 4.47
CA ALA A 60 11.57 -8.75 3.85
C ALA A 60 12.17 -10.12 3.54
N GLN A 61 11.81 -11.17 4.28
CA GLN A 61 12.26 -12.54 4.03
C GLN A 61 11.46 -13.26 2.94
N ILE A 62 10.14 -12.99 2.88
CA ILE A 62 9.21 -13.70 2.00
C ILE A 62 9.16 -13.07 0.62
N GLU A 63 9.16 -11.74 0.54
CA GLU A 63 9.03 -11.05 -0.74
C GLU A 63 10.32 -11.18 -1.56
N PRO A 64 10.22 -11.58 -2.83
CA PRO A 64 11.40 -11.77 -3.68
C PRO A 64 12.02 -10.44 -4.16
N LEU A 65 11.49 -9.31 -3.72
CA LEU A 65 11.74 -7.98 -4.27
C LEU A 65 11.75 -6.91 -3.18
N ALA A 66 12.57 -5.88 -3.40
CA ALA A 66 12.40 -4.62 -2.69
C ALA A 66 11.09 -3.96 -3.12
N ARG A 67 10.30 -3.49 -2.14
CA ARG A 67 9.05 -2.78 -2.38
C ARG A 67 9.25 -1.41 -3.04
N GLY A 68 10.42 -0.79 -2.87
CA GLY A 68 10.72 0.54 -3.40
C GLY A 68 9.66 1.56 -2.98
N TRP A 69 8.95 2.13 -3.95
CA TRP A 69 7.89 3.11 -3.72
C TRP A 69 6.58 2.49 -3.20
N TYR A 70 6.40 1.16 -3.25
CA TYR A 70 5.19 0.51 -2.75
C TYR A 70 5.11 0.59 -1.23
N GLY A 71 4.03 1.18 -0.73
CA GLY A 71 3.81 1.42 0.70
C GLY A 71 4.53 2.67 1.24
N ALA A 72 5.30 3.38 0.42
CA ALA A 72 5.99 4.61 0.82
C ALA A 72 5.00 5.76 1.07
N PRO A 73 5.32 6.71 1.97
CA PRO A 73 4.55 7.94 2.10
C PRO A 73 4.78 8.83 0.87
N VAL A 74 3.71 9.29 0.23
CA VAL A 74 3.73 10.20 -0.92
C VAL A 74 2.79 11.35 -0.66
N GLY A 75 3.24 12.57 -0.89
CA GLY A 75 2.50 13.74 -0.48
C GLY A 75 3.20 15.06 -0.81
N TRP A 76 2.72 16.12 -0.18
CA TRP A 76 3.27 17.46 -0.29
C TRP A 76 3.43 18.09 1.10
N LEU A 77 4.28 19.10 1.18
CA LEU A 77 4.47 19.93 2.37
C LEU A 77 4.50 21.41 1.97
N ASP A 78 4.08 22.29 2.87
CA ASP A 78 4.18 23.74 2.70
C ASP A 78 5.39 24.34 3.44
N GLY A 79 5.64 25.63 3.20
CA GLY A 79 6.75 26.36 3.84
C GLY A 79 6.57 26.62 5.34
N VAL A 80 5.44 26.28 5.94
CA VAL A 80 5.19 26.43 7.38
C VAL A 80 5.15 25.07 8.12
N GLY A 81 5.48 23.99 7.43
CA GLY A 81 5.61 22.65 7.97
C GLY A 81 4.31 21.83 8.02
N GLY A 82 3.25 22.33 7.39
CA GLY A 82 2.03 21.56 7.12
C GLY A 82 2.19 20.67 5.89
N GLY A 83 1.19 19.83 5.62
CA GLY A 83 1.19 18.95 4.45
C GLY A 83 0.18 17.82 4.54
N GLU A 84 0.09 17.04 3.46
CA GLU A 84 -0.75 15.86 3.37
C GLU A 84 0.04 14.72 2.72
N PHE A 85 -0.06 13.53 3.31
CA PHE A 85 0.60 12.32 2.84
C PHE A 85 -0.38 11.17 2.77
N ALA A 86 -0.30 10.42 1.68
CA ALA A 86 -0.97 9.15 1.49
C ALA A 86 0.06 8.02 1.43
N VAL A 87 -0.40 6.78 1.64
CA VAL A 87 0.42 5.59 1.41
C VAL A 87 0.34 5.22 -0.07
N ALA A 88 1.48 5.01 -0.71
CA ALA A 88 1.58 4.60 -2.11
C ALA A 88 1.17 3.13 -2.31
N ILE A 89 -0.14 2.87 -2.22
CA ILE A 89 -0.77 1.58 -2.53
C ILE A 89 -1.52 1.64 -3.85
N ARG A 90 -1.80 0.46 -4.43
CA ARG A 90 -2.39 0.34 -5.78
C ARG A 90 -1.61 1.22 -6.75
N SER A 91 -0.29 1.09 -6.69
CA SER A 91 0.68 1.93 -7.37
C SER A 91 1.41 1.15 -8.45
N ALA A 92 2.03 1.90 -9.35
CA ALA A 92 2.88 1.39 -10.41
C ALA A 92 4.17 2.19 -10.47
N VAL A 93 5.29 1.54 -10.77
CA VAL A 93 6.56 2.19 -11.07
C VAL A 93 6.88 1.91 -12.54
N ALA A 94 6.98 2.98 -13.33
CA ALA A 94 7.34 2.92 -14.74
C ALA A 94 8.81 3.29 -14.93
N LEU A 95 9.51 2.51 -15.76
CA LEU A 95 10.89 2.77 -16.18
C LEU A 95 11.00 2.45 -17.67
N GLY A 96 11.18 3.50 -18.49
CA GLY A 96 11.12 3.36 -19.95
C GLY A 96 9.79 2.76 -20.40
N GLU A 97 9.85 1.68 -21.15
CA GLU A 97 8.67 0.96 -21.67
C GLU A 97 8.16 -0.15 -20.72
N ARG A 98 8.76 -0.28 -19.53
CA ARG A 98 8.35 -1.29 -18.55
C ARG A 98 7.57 -0.64 -17.41
N VAL A 99 6.52 -1.31 -16.96
CA VAL A 99 5.72 -0.89 -15.81
C VAL A 99 5.58 -2.05 -14.83
N ARG A 100 5.94 -1.82 -13.57
CA ARG A 100 5.73 -2.77 -12.47
C ARG A 100 4.56 -2.32 -11.62
N LEU A 101 3.57 -3.19 -11.45
CA LEU A 101 2.39 -2.95 -10.63
C LEU A 101 2.58 -3.56 -9.24
N TYR A 102 2.10 -2.89 -8.19
CA TYR A 102 2.13 -3.39 -6.82
C TYR A 102 0.74 -3.44 -6.20
N ALA A 103 0.41 -4.58 -5.61
CA ALA A 103 -0.75 -4.81 -4.77
C ALA A 103 -0.42 -5.90 -3.74
N GLY A 104 -1.22 -5.95 -2.67
CA GLY A 104 -1.07 -6.95 -1.62
C GLY A 104 -2.36 -7.13 -0.84
N ALA A 105 -2.36 -8.09 0.09
CA ALA A 105 -3.45 -8.40 0.98
C ALA A 105 -2.93 -8.52 2.43
N GLY A 106 -3.79 -8.18 3.39
CA GLY A 106 -3.49 -8.39 4.81
C GLY A 106 -3.83 -9.82 5.19
N ILE A 107 -2.83 -10.59 5.61
CA ILE A 107 -3.00 -12.00 5.96
C ILE A 107 -3.29 -12.13 7.45
N VAL A 108 -4.37 -12.82 7.79
CA VAL A 108 -4.79 -13.13 9.17
C VAL A 108 -4.96 -14.64 9.36
N GLY A 109 -5.19 -15.10 10.60
CA GLY A 109 -5.28 -16.53 10.91
C GLY A 109 -6.35 -17.29 10.11
N ASP A 110 -7.46 -16.62 9.76
CA ASP A 110 -8.56 -17.19 9.00
C ASP A 110 -8.45 -16.96 7.48
N SER A 111 -7.33 -16.40 7.01
CA SER A 111 -7.10 -16.16 5.57
C SER A 111 -7.03 -17.48 4.80
N VAL A 112 -7.66 -17.48 3.62
CA VAL A 112 -7.60 -18.62 2.69
C VAL A 112 -6.70 -18.24 1.52
N PRO A 113 -5.54 -18.91 1.31
CA PRO A 113 -4.54 -18.46 0.32
C PRO A 113 -5.08 -18.19 -1.08
N ALA A 114 -5.97 -19.05 -1.58
CA ALA A 114 -6.60 -18.88 -2.88
C ALA A 114 -7.48 -17.61 -2.95
N LYS A 115 -8.22 -17.29 -1.88
CA LYS A 115 -9.05 -16.08 -1.82
C LYS A 115 -8.20 -14.81 -1.77
N GLU A 116 -7.11 -14.82 -1.00
CA GLU A 116 -6.19 -13.68 -0.91
C GLU A 116 -5.50 -13.38 -2.25
N TRP A 117 -5.19 -14.44 -2.99
CA TRP A 117 -4.67 -14.33 -4.35
C TRP A 117 -5.68 -13.68 -5.30
N ASP A 118 -6.93 -14.16 -5.29
CA ASP A 118 -8.01 -13.60 -6.10
C ASP A 118 -8.29 -12.13 -5.74
N GLU A 119 -8.30 -11.78 -4.45
CA GLU A 119 -8.46 -10.40 -3.99
C GLU A 119 -7.31 -9.50 -4.50
N THR A 120 -6.08 -9.99 -4.45
CA THR A 120 -4.91 -9.26 -4.95
C THR A 120 -5.00 -9.05 -6.46
N ALA A 121 -5.46 -10.04 -7.23
CA ALA A 121 -5.70 -9.91 -8.66
C ALA A 121 -6.78 -8.84 -8.97
N LEU A 122 -7.85 -8.77 -8.17
CA LEU A 122 -8.87 -7.73 -8.31
C LEU A 122 -8.30 -6.33 -8.06
N LYS A 123 -7.36 -6.17 -7.13
CA LYS A 123 -6.71 -4.88 -6.82
C LYS A 123 -5.86 -4.35 -7.98
N PHE A 124 -5.41 -5.19 -8.91
CA PHE A 124 -4.68 -4.75 -10.10
C PHE A 124 -5.57 -4.23 -11.24
N LYS A 125 -6.85 -4.63 -11.28
CA LYS A 125 -7.78 -4.24 -12.37
C LYS A 125 -7.83 -2.73 -12.65
N PRO A 126 -7.87 -1.83 -11.66
CA PRO A 126 -7.87 -0.38 -11.93
C PRO A 126 -6.61 0.09 -12.66
N LEU A 127 -5.42 -0.40 -12.28
CA LEU A 127 -4.16 -0.01 -12.91
C LEU A 127 -4.03 -0.58 -14.32
N LEU A 128 -4.37 -1.87 -14.50
CA LEU A 128 -4.42 -2.48 -15.82
C LEU A 128 -5.40 -1.76 -16.76
N GLY A 129 -6.55 -1.33 -16.22
CA GLY A 129 -7.50 -0.48 -16.92
C GLY A 129 -6.92 0.86 -17.34
N ALA A 130 -6.22 1.54 -16.44
CA ALA A 130 -5.56 2.83 -16.71
C ALA A 130 -4.45 2.71 -17.77
N LEU A 131 -3.78 1.56 -17.85
CA LEU A 131 -2.75 1.28 -18.86
C LEU A 131 -3.34 0.79 -20.21
N GLY A 132 -4.67 0.68 -20.33
CA GLY A 132 -5.31 0.13 -21.54
C GLY A 132 -5.09 -1.37 -21.73
N LEU A 133 -4.64 -2.09 -20.71
CA LEU A 133 -4.29 -3.52 -20.75
C LEU A 133 -5.46 -4.43 -20.32
N THR A 134 -6.70 -3.97 -20.50
CA THR A 134 -7.89 -4.74 -20.13
C THR A 134 -8.16 -5.78 -21.21
N GLY A 135 -8.15 -7.07 -20.87
CA GLY A 135 -8.43 -8.17 -21.80
C GLY A 135 -7.21 -8.73 -22.55
N THR A 136 -6.01 -8.19 -22.32
CA THR A 136 -4.75 -8.78 -22.80
C THR A 136 -4.41 -10.03 -21.97
N ARG A 137 -3.90 -11.09 -22.61
CA ARG A 137 -3.35 -12.25 -21.88
C ARG A 137 -2.07 -11.81 -21.16
N HIS A 138 -2.17 -11.59 -19.86
CA HIS A 138 -1.00 -11.38 -19.00
C HIS A 138 -0.62 -12.72 -18.38
N SER A 139 0.63 -13.15 -18.55
CA SER A 139 1.16 -14.29 -17.81
C SER A 139 1.42 -13.85 -16.38
N VAL A 140 0.69 -14.40 -15.42
CA VAL A 140 1.06 -14.27 -14.00
C VAL A 140 2.20 -15.25 -13.75
N LEU A 141 3.42 -14.72 -13.71
CA LEU A 141 4.59 -15.52 -13.38
C LEU A 141 4.51 -15.92 -11.90
N GLY A 142 4.67 -17.22 -11.62
CA GLY A 142 4.81 -17.71 -10.25
C GLY A 142 6.08 -17.15 -9.60
N ALA A 143 6.16 -17.18 -8.26
CA ALA A 143 7.26 -16.57 -7.51
C ALA A 143 8.68 -17.00 -7.94
N GLN A 144 8.83 -18.23 -8.45
CA GLN A 144 10.10 -18.73 -9.00
C GLN A 144 10.44 -18.10 -10.37
N SER A 145 9.48 -18.05 -11.29
CA SER A 145 9.64 -17.46 -12.62
C SER A 145 9.75 -15.94 -12.57
N ALA A 146 9.23 -15.31 -11.52
CA ALA A 146 9.42 -13.89 -11.25
C ALA A 146 10.92 -13.60 -11.02
N ARG A 147 11.63 -14.39 -10.20
CA ARG A 147 13.05 -14.10 -9.85
C ARG A 147 13.97 -13.98 -11.06
N GLU A 148 13.77 -14.80 -12.10
CA GLU A 148 14.56 -14.76 -13.34
C GLU A 148 14.26 -13.51 -14.20
N VAL A 149 13.01 -13.07 -14.24
CA VAL A 149 12.61 -11.83 -14.96
C VAL A 149 13.02 -10.57 -14.20
N LEU A 150 13.18 -10.68 -12.88
CA LEU A 150 13.44 -9.57 -11.97
C LEU A 150 14.92 -9.23 -11.78
N SER A 151 15.85 -10.13 -12.13
CA SER A 151 17.30 -9.88 -12.03
C SER A 151 17.89 -9.06 -13.18
N SER A 152 17.12 -8.75 -14.22
CA SER A 152 17.60 -8.07 -15.43
C SER A 152 16.94 -6.70 -15.68
N GLU A 153 17.21 -5.73 -14.80
CA GLU A 153 16.88 -4.29 -14.93
C GLU A 153 15.50 -3.85 -14.40
N PHE A 154 15.46 -3.61 -13.09
CA PHE A 154 14.66 -2.60 -12.38
C PHE A 154 15.36 -2.25 -11.07
#